data_AF-A0A7Y4NXD1-F1
#
_entry.id   AF-A0A7Y4NXD1-F1
#
_cell.length_a   1.000
_cell.length_b   1.000
_cell.length_c   1.000
_cell.angle_alpha   90.00
_cell.angle_beta   90.00
_cell.angle_gamma   90.00
#
_symmetry.space_group_name_H-M   'P 1'
#
loop_
_entity.id
_entity.type
_entity.pdbx_description
1 polymer ?
#
loop_
_entity_poly.entity_id
_entity_poly.type
_entity_poly.pdbx_seq_one_letter_code
_entity_poly.pdbx_strand_id
1 'polypeptide(L)'
;LLVERNRLDVFVLQLPAGKDPDDFIRASGPEKFKEVYKQQRMTWTAFKIHYLRKERNLQNETDQIGYIDDCLREIAKLDQAVERELYLKQLADEFELTIETLKQQLQQSLKNSQKSRQMASYNEPPIDDS
;
A
#
# COMPACT_ATOMS: atom_id res chain seq x y z
N LEU A 1 -24.81 -1.87 19.49
CA LEU A 1 -25.14 -0.91 18.40
C LEU A 1 -23.87 -0.63 17.63
N LEU A 2 -23.96 -0.76 16.31
CA LEU A 2 -22.89 -0.83 15.32
C LEU A 2 -21.75 0.18 15.54
N VAL A 3 -20.53 -0.31 15.67
CA VAL A 3 -19.35 0.47 15.25
C VAL A 3 -19.27 0.33 13.73
N GLU A 4 -20.10 1.11 13.02
CA GLU A 4 -19.86 1.40 11.61
C GLU A 4 -18.57 2.24 11.57
N ARG A 5 -17.42 1.55 11.44
CA ARG A 5 -16.14 2.20 11.19
C ARG A 5 -16.28 2.86 9.82
N ASN A 6 -16.48 4.18 9.78
CA ASN A 6 -16.45 4.95 8.53
C ASN A 6 -15.19 4.54 7.74
N ARG A 7 -15.38 3.80 6.63
CA ARG A 7 -14.31 3.49 5.68
C ARG A 7 -13.98 4.81 4.97
N LEU A 8 -12.94 5.48 5.43
CA LEU A 8 -12.39 6.65 4.75
C LEU A 8 -11.60 6.16 3.54
N ASP A 9 -12.02 6.58 2.34
CA ASP A 9 -11.25 6.35 1.12
C ASP A 9 -10.16 7.42 1.02
N VAL A 10 -8.90 7.00 1.15
CA VAL A 10 -7.74 7.88 1.11
C VAL A 10 -7.10 7.81 -0.27
N PHE A 11 -6.97 8.97 -0.90
CA PHE A 11 -6.29 9.15 -2.18
C PHE A 11 -5.14 10.14 -2.05
N VAL A 12 -4.10 9.91 -2.82
CA VAL A 12 -2.94 10.80 -2.94
C VAL A 12 -2.90 11.33 -4.38
N LEU A 13 -2.71 12.63 -4.54
CA LEU A 13 -2.49 13.25 -5.84
C LEU A 13 -1.10 13.87 -5.85
N GLN A 14 -0.25 13.44 -6.77
CA GLN A 14 1.06 14.03 -6.96
C GLN A 14 0.96 15.13 -8.02
N LEU A 15 1.11 16.38 -7.60
CA LEU A 15 1.16 17.50 -8.53
C LEU A 15 2.55 17.59 -9.18
N PRO A 16 2.65 18.10 -10.43
CA PRO A 16 3.94 18.40 -11.06
C PRO A 16 4.82 19.27 -10.16
N ALA A 17 6.13 18.98 -10.15
CA ALA A 17 7.06 19.49 -9.15
C ALA A 17 6.98 21.02 -8.93
N GLY A 18 6.79 21.40 -7.65
CA GLY A 18 6.96 22.77 -7.16
C GLY A 18 5.70 23.65 -7.15
N LYS A 19 4.52 23.12 -7.51
CA LYS A 19 3.26 23.87 -7.41
C LYS A 19 2.39 23.36 -6.27
N ASP A 20 2.06 24.25 -5.35
CA ASP A 20 0.98 24.02 -4.39
C ASP A 20 -0.37 23.97 -5.13
N PRO A 21 -1.42 23.37 -4.53
CA PRO A 21 -2.73 23.22 -5.19
C PRO A 21 -3.27 24.53 -5.75
N ASP A 22 -3.11 25.63 -5.00
CA ASP A 22 -3.55 26.95 -5.40
C ASP A 22 -2.83 27.44 -6.66
N ASP A 23 -1.51 27.27 -6.74
CA ASP A 23 -0.71 27.68 -7.89
C ASP A 23 -0.97 26.82 -9.12
N PHE A 24 -1.26 25.53 -8.91
CA PHE A 24 -1.69 24.65 -9.99
C PHE A 24 -3.03 25.11 -10.57
N ILE A 25 -4.02 25.41 -9.72
CA ILE A 25 -5.35 25.85 -10.14
C ILE A 25 -5.28 27.23 -10.83
N ARG A 26 -4.51 28.18 -10.29
CA ARG A 26 -4.30 29.49 -10.91
C ARG A 26 -3.68 29.38 -12.30
N ALA A 27 -2.69 28.50 -12.47
CA ALA A 27 -1.98 28.36 -13.74
C ALA A 27 -2.73 27.52 -14.78
N SER A 28 -3.47 26.49 -14.36
CA SER A 28 -4.04 25.47 -15.25
C SER A 28 -5.57 25.51 -15.33
N GLY A 29 -6.21 26.25 -14.45
CA GLY A 29 -7.66 26.30 -14.30
C GLY A 29 -8.26 25.14 -13.50
N PRO A 30 -9.47 25.32 -12.94
CA PRO A 30 -10.13 24.32 -12.10
C PRO A 30 -10.53 23.05 -12.85
N GLU A 31 -10.87 23.15 -14.14
CA GLU A 31 -11.25 21.98 -14.94
C GLU A 31 -10.07 21.03 -15.16
N LYS A 32 -8.88 21.58 -15.43
CA LYS A 32 -7.66 20.77 -15.56
C LYS A 32 -7.26 20.11 -14.24
N PHE A 33 -7.48 20.79 -13.10
CA PHE A 33 -7.29 20.17 -11.79
C PHE A 33 -8.25 19.01 -11.56
N LYS A 34 -9.55 19.14 -11.89
CA LYS A 34 -10.51 18.04 -11.79
C LYS A 34 -10.13 16.85 -12.66
N GLU A 35 -9.63 17.11 -13.86
CA GLU A 35 -9.15 16.07 -14.78
C GLU A 35 -7.95 15.32 -14.18
N VAL A 36 -6.94 16.07 -13.71
CA VAL A 36 -5.75 15.51 -13.05
C VAL A 36 -6.13 14.74 -11.79
N TYR A 37 -7.04 15.26 -10.97
CA TYR A 37 -7.55 14.56 -9.80
C TYR A 37 -8.22 13.23 -10.17
N LYS A 38 -9.05 13.20 -11.22
CA LYS A 38 -9.73 11.97 -11.65
C LYS A 38 -8.78 10.93 -12.25
N GLN A 39 -7.81 11.37 -13.05
CA GLN A 39 -6.95 10.49 -13.83
C GLN A 39 -5.67 10.06 -13.09
N GLN A 40 -5.14 10.93 -12.21
CA GLN A 40 -3.80 10.75 -11.64
C GLN A 40 -3.80 10.55 -10.12
N ARG A 41 -4.96 10.59 -9.46
CA ARG A 41 -5.03 10.20 -8.05
C ARG A 41 -4.70 8.72 -7.91
N MET A 42 -3.89 8.40 -6.92
CA MET A 42 -3.55 7.04 -6.56
C MET A 42 -4.18 6.70 -5.21
N THR A 43 -4.50 5.43 -5.00
CA THR A 43 -4.91 4.93 -3.68
C THR A 43 -3.74 5.05 -2.71
N TRP A 44 -4.05 5.00 -1.41
CA TRP A 44 -3.02 4.94 -0.37
C TRP A 44 -2.03 3.78 -0.57
N THR A 45 -2.52 2.61 -0.96
CA THR A 45 -1.68 1.43 -1.21
C THR A 45 -0.77 1.62 -2.42
N ALA A 46 -1.31 2.14 -3.53
CA ALA A 46 -0.51 2.46 -4.72
C ALA A 46 0.58 3.49 -4.40
N PHE A 47 0.26 4.51 -3.60
CA PHE A 47 1.24 5.48 -3.12
C PHE A 47 2.37 4.81 -2.33
N LYS A 48 2.04 3.92 -1.38
CA LYS A 48 3.06 3.22 -0.59
C LYS A 48 3.97 2.34 -1.43
N ILE A 49 3.39 1.55 -2.35
CA ILE A 49 4.17 0.71 -3.27
C ILE A 49 5.16 1.59 -4.05
N HIS A 50 4.69 2.69 -4.63
CA HIS A 50 5.54 3.64 -5.34
C HIS A 50 6.59 4.29 -4.42
N TYR A 51 6.24 4.62 -3.17
CA TYR A 51 7.16 5.21 -2.20
C TYR A 51 8.29 4.24 -1.80
N LEU A 52 7.96 2.97 -1.54
CA LEU A 52 8.93 1.93 -1.15
C LEU A 52 10.05 1.75 -2.18
N ARG A 53 9.80 2.10 -3.44
CA ARG A 53 10.78 2.06 -4.53
C ARG A 53 11.88 3.12 -4.39
N LYS A 54 11.57 4.30 -3.83
CA LYS A 54 12.43 5.49 -3.91
C LYS A 54 13.78 5.33 -3.20
N GLU A 55 13.88 4.43 -2.24
CA GLU A 55 15.06 4.25 -1.39
C GLU A 55 15.84 2.97 -1.73
N ARG A 56 15.61 2.36 -2.91
CA ARG A 56 16.16 1.03 -3.25
C ARG A 56 16.78 0.99 -4.64
N ASN A 57 17.86 0.23 -4.75
CA ASN A 57 18.43 -0.11 -6.04
C ASN A 57 17.79 -1.39 -6.58
N LEU A 58 16.69 -1.27 -7.31
CA LEU A 58 15.98 -2.41 -7.90
C LEU A 58 16.75 -3.13 -9.04
N GLN A 59 18.02 -2.80 -9.28
CA GLN A 59 18.92 -3.63 -10.10
C GLN A 59 19.67 -4.68 -9.26
N ASN A 60 19.66 -4.55 -7.94
CA ASN A 60 20.23 -5.53 -7.02
C ASN A 60 19.15 -6.51 -6.55
N GLU A 61 19.42 -7.82 -6.66
CA GLU A 61 18.47 -8.87 -6.29
C GLU A 61 18.03 -8.80 -4.82
N THR A 62 18.93 -8.39 -3.90
CA THR A 62 18.60 -8.25 -2.47
C THR A 62 17.58 -7.14 -2.26
N ASP A 63 17.77 -5.99 -2.91
CA ASP A 63 16.85 -4.86 -2.84
C ASP A 63 15.51 -5.15 -3.53
N GLN A 64 15.53 -5.91 -4.62
CA GLN A 64 14.32 -6.39 -5.29
C GLN A 64 13.50 -7.29 -4.37
N ILE A 65 14.12 -8.32 -3.77
CA ILE A 65 13.44 -9.24 -2.84
C ILE A 65 12.86 -8.46 -1.66
N GLY A 66 13.65 -7.57 -1.06
CA GLY A 66 13.18 -6.72 0.04
C GLY A 66 12.00 -5.84 -0.39
N TYR A 67 12.05 -5.25 -1.58
CA TYR A 67 10.96 -4.42 -2.13
C TYR A 67 9.67 -5.20 -2.30
N ILE A 68 9.75 -6.40 -2.89
CA ILE A 68 8.61 -7.27 -3.09
C ILE A 68 8.01 -7.66 -1.74
N ASP A 69 8.83 -8.06 -0.76
CA ASP A 69 8.35 -8.41 0.58
C ASP A 69 7.60 -7.27 1.27
N ASP A 70 8.12 -6.05 1.20
CA ASP A 70 7.45 -4.88 1.80
C ASP A 70 6.16 -4.52 1.07
N CYS A 71 6.13 -4.64 -0.27
CA CYS A 71 4.90 -4.47 -1.04
C CYS A 71 3.85 -5.52 -0.65
N LEU A 72 4.24 -6.79 -0.52
CA LEU A 72 3.34 -7.86 -0.08
C LEU A 72 2.77 -7.62 1.32
N ARG A 73 3.54 -7.04 2.24
CA ARG A 73 3.04 -6.63 3.57
C ARG A 73 2.00 -5.51 3.50
N GLU A 74 2.12 -4.58 2.55
CA GLU A 74 1.09 -3.55 2.35
C GLU A 74 -0.14 -4.11 1.65
N ILE A 75 0.03 -4.97 0.64
CA ILE A 75 -1.06 -5.67 -0.06
C ILE A 75 -1.86 -6.57 0.89
N ALA A 76 -1.18 -7.21 1.86
CA ALA A 76 -1.81 -8.04 2.88
C ALA A 76 -2.85 -7.29 3.74
N LYS A 77 -2.76 -5.96 3.83
CA LYS A 77 -3.67 -5.12 4.63
C LYS A 77 -4.96 -4.76 3.88
N LEU A 78 -5.02 -5.00 2.57
CA LEU A 78 -6.21 -4.73 1.77
C LEU A 78 -7.32 -5.73 2.14
N ASP A 79 -8.57 -5.28 2.21
CA ASP A 79 -9.71 -6.17 2.45
C ASP A 79 -10.22 -6.84 1.17
N GLN A 80 -10.13 -6.14 0.03
CA GLN A 80 -10.71 -6.56 -1.24
C GLN A 80 -9.78 -7.52 -1.99
N ALA A 81 -10.26 -8.73 -2.26
CA ALA A 81 -9.48 -9.75 -2.97
C ALA A 81 -9.09 -9.34 -4.39
N VAL A 82 -10.00 -8.66 -5.11
CA VAL A 82 -9.76 -8.15 -6.47
C VAL A 82 -8.63 -7.13 -6.48
N GLU A 83 -8.61 -6.23 -5.49
CA GLU A 83 -7.57 -5.21 -5.37
C GLU A 83 -6.20 -5.84 -5.09
N ARG A 84 -6.14 -6.85 -4.20
CA ARG A 84 -4.91 -7.61 -3.97
C ARG A 84 -4.42 -8.27 -5.26
N GLU A 85 -5.30 -8.93 -6.00
CA GLU A 85 -4.93 -9.63 -7.23
C GLU A 85 -4.37 -8.69 -8.30
N LEU A 86 -4.94 -7.48 -8.42
CA LEU A 86 -4.43 -6.47 -9.35
C LEU A 86 -2.98 -6.07 -9.04
N TYR A 87 -2.67 -5.79 -7.77
CA TYR A 87 -1.29 -5.45 -7.37
C TYR A 87 -0.34 -6.65 -7.48
N LEU A 88 -0.80 -7.86 -7.16
CA LEU A 88 0.02 -9.07 -7.34
C LEU A 88 0.37 -9.29 -8.80
N LYS A 89 -0.58 -9.06 -9.72
CA LYS A 89 -0.32 -9.14 -11.16
C LYS A 89 0.69 -8.09 -11.61
N GLN A 90 0.56 -6.86 -11.13
CA GLN A 90 1.53 -5.80 -11.43
C GLN A 90 2.95 -6.16 -11.00
N LEU A 91 3.11 -6.70 -9.78
CA LEU A 91 4.42 -7.17 -9.29
C LEU A 91 4.94 -8.38 -10.07
N ALA A 92 4.05 -9.32 -10.41
CA ALA A 92 4.41 -10.49 -11.22
C ALA A 92 4.96 -10.06 -12.59
N ASP A 93 4.26 -9.17 -13.27
CA ASP A 93 4.65 -8.65 -14.59
C ASP A 93 5.94 -7.82 -14.50
N GLU A 94 6.13 -7.02 -13.45
CA GLU A 94 7.31 -6.16 -13.29
C GLU A 94 8.60 -6.93 -12.98
N PHE A 95 8.52 -7.96 -12.14
CA PHE A 95 9.69 -8.72 -11.69
C PHE A 95 9.82 -10.10 -12.35
N GLU A 96 9.03 -10.36 -13.40
CA GLU A 96 9.02 -11.62 -14.15
C GLU A 96 8.78 -12.85 -13.24
N LEU A 97 7.91 -12.68 -12.24
CA LEU A 97 7.54 -13.72 -11.28
C LEU A 97 6.17 -14.29 -11.61
N THR A 98 5.88 -15.47 -11.08
CA THR A 98 4.51 -16.00 -11.16
C THR A 98 3.63 -15.41 -10.06
N ILE A 99 2.36 -15.16 -10.39
CA ILE A 99 1.35 -14.76 -9.40
C ILE A 99 1.24 -15.82 -8.28
N GLU A 100 1.42 -17.10 -8.61
CA GLU A 100 1.35 -18.18 -7.63
C GLU A 100 2.46 -18.08 -6.58
N THR A 101 3.70 -17.81 -7.00
CA THR A 101 4.83 -17.55 -6.09
C THR A 101 4.51 -16.38 -5.14
N LEU A 102 3.98 -15.28 -5.67
CA LEU A 102 3.63 -14.12 -4.85
C LEU A 102 2.46 -14.41 -3.90
N LYS A 103 1.46 -15.19 -4.32
CA LYS A 103 0.34 -15.62 -3.47
C LYS A 103 0.83 -16.48 -2.30
N GLN A 104 1.77 -17.40 -2.54
CA GLN A 104 2.37 -18.23 -1.48
C GLN A 104 3.12 -17.34 -0.46
N GLN A 105 3.96 -16.41 -0.93
CA GLN A 105 4.70 -15.50 -0.07
C GLN A 105 3.77 -14.57 0.73
N LEU A 106 2.71 -14.05 0.11
CA LEU A 106 1.68 -13.26 0.77
C LEU A 106 1.02 -14.03 1.92
N GLN A 107 0.66 -15.30 1.68
CA GLN A 107 0.06 -16.16 2.69
C GLN A 107 1.03 -16.43 3.86
N GLN A 108 2.31 -16.60 3.58
CA GLN A 108 3.34 -16.75 4.61
C GLN A 108 3.47 -15.48 5.46
N SER A 109 3.48 -14.30 4.83
CA SER A 109 3.53 -13.00 5.51
C SER A 109 2.32 -12.76 6.43
N LEU A 110 1.12 -13.14 5.99
CA LEU A 110 -0.10 -13.09 6.81
C LEU A 110 0.00 -13.97 8.05
N LYS A 111 0.47 -15.22 7.89
CA LYS A 111 0.65 -16.16 9.01
C LYS A 111 1.67 -15.66 10.03
N ASN A 112 2.78 -15.08 9.57
CA ASN A 112 3.82 -14.53 10.43
C ASN A 112 3.31 -13.31 11.24
N SER A 113 2.52 -12.45 10.59
CA SER A 113 1.91 -11.26 11.22
C SER A 113 0.87 -11.62 12.29
N GLN A 114 0.19 -12.75 12.16
CA GLN A 114 -0.75 -13.25 13.16
C GLN A 114 -0.03 -13.83 14.38
N LYS A 115 1.06 -14.59 14.17
CA LYS A 115 1.87 -15.15 15.27
C LYS A 115 2.50 -14.06 16.13
N SER A 116 3.05 -13.01 15.52
CA SER A 116 3.64 -11.88 16.25
C SER A 116 2.61 -11.12 17.08
N ARG A 117 1.38 -10.94 16.57
CA ARG A 117 0.26 -10.35 17.33
C ARG A 117 -0.17 -11.19 18.53
N GLN A 118 -0.24 -12.52 18.38
CA GLN A 118 -0.58 -13.40 19.50
C GLN A 118 0.50 -13.34 20.59
N MET A 119 1.78 -13.40 20.23
CA MET A 119 2.86 -13.30 21.21
C MET A 119 2.90 -11.95 21.95
N ALA A 120 2.58 -10.84 21.27
CA ALA A 120 2.48 -9.53 21.92
C ALA A 120 1.33 -9.45 22.93
N SER A 121 0.19 -10.08 22.64
CA SER A 121 -0.97 -10.16 23.55
C SER A 121 -0.72 -10.99 24.81
N TYR A 122 0.24 -11.93 24.80
CA TYR A 122 0.62 -12.70 25.99
C TYR A 122 1.59 -11.97 26.92
N ASN A 123 2.17 -10.85 26.48
CA ASN A 123 3.17 -10.08 27.23
C ASN A 123 2.61 -8.84 27.92
N GLU A 124 1.29 -8.60 27.87
CA GLU A 124 0.64 -7.59 28.70
C GLU A 124 0.39 -8.17 30.10
N PRO A 125 0.86 -7.52 31.18
CA PRO A 125 0.57 -7.97 32.53
C PRO A 125 -0.95 -7.94 32.76
N PRO A 126 -1.51 -8.89 33.54
CA PRO A 126 -2.94 -8.91 33.81
C PRO A 126 -3.38 -7.56 34.39
N ILE A 127 -4.43 -6.99 33.80
CA ILE A 127 -5.09 -5.79 34.32
C ILE A 127 -5.66 -6.18 35.68
N ASP A 128 -5.06 -5.63 36.74
CA ASP A 128 -5.55 -5.74 38.10
C ASP A 128 -6.81 -4.86 38.24
N ASP A 129 -7.98 -5.43 37.99
CA ASP A 129 -9.27 -4.85 38.37
C ASP A 129 -9.47 -5.09 39.88
N SER A 130 -8.81 -4.28 40.69
CA SER A 130 -9.07 -4.14 42.14
C SER A 130 -9.75 -2.80 42.44
#